data_AF-A0A382FFA2-F1
#
_entry.id   AF-A0A382FFA2-F1
#
_cell.length_a   1.000
_cell.length_b   1.000
_cell.length_c   1.000
_cell.angle_alpha   90.00
_cell.angle_beta   90.00
_cell.angle_gamma   90.00
#
_symmetry.space_group_name_H-M   'P 1'
#
loop_
_entity.id
_entity.type
_entity.pdbx_description
1 polymer ?
#
loop_
_entity_poly.entity_id
_entity_poly.type
_entity_poly.pdbx_seq_one_letter_code
_entity_poly.pdbx_strand_id
1 'polypeptide(L)' 'VDKNIIAAGDKTTVEAAKEILWLGGNAYDAAVAAVFTSMTAEPALTGPGGGGHFMAYPADGRAVLFDFFVDMPSGVIEPN' A
#
# COMPACT_ATOMS: atom_id res chain seq x y z
N VAL A 1 -24.61 0.15 -8.11
CA VAL A 1 -23.33 0.71 -7.61
C VAL A 1 -22.35 -0.43 -7.62
N ASP A 2 -21.23 -0.29 -8.33
CA ASP A 2 -20.20 -1.33 -8.40
C ASP A 2 -19.60 -1.57 -7.01
N LYS A 3 -19.43 -2.83 -6.64
CA LYS A 3 -18.98 -3.22 -5.29
C LYS A 3 -17.47 -3.12 -5.10
N ASN A 4 -16.71 -3.00 -6.18
CA ASN A 4 -15.25 -3.02 -6.20
C ASN A 4 -14.74 -1.82 -7.01
N ILE A 5 -14.35 -0.74 -6.33
CA ILE A 5 -13.86 0.49 -6.95
C ILE A 5 -12.38 0.65 -6.60
N ILE A 6 -11.54 0.93 -7.59
CA ILE A 6 -10.11 1.16 -7.42
C ILE A 6 -9.76 2.54 -7.98
N ALA A 7 -8.95 3.29 -7.26
CA ALA A 7 -8.36 4.55 -7.70
C ALA A 7 -6.89 4.61 -7.27
N ALA A 8 -6.01 5.06 -8.16
CA ALA A 8 -4.59 5.27 -7.91
C ALA A 8 -4.03 6.35 -8.85
N GLY A 9 -2.79 6.78 -8.63
CA GLY A 9 -2.14 7.85 -9.38
C GLY A 9 -1.79 7.47 -10.82
N ASP A 10 -1.31 6.23 -11.03
CA ASP A 10 -1.04 5.68 -12.38
C ASP A 10 -2.02 4.57 -12.79
N LYS A 11 -2.25 4.45 -14.10
CA LYS A 11 -3.11 3.41 -14.67
C LYS A 11 -2.59 2.00 -14.39
N THR A 12 -1.28 1.78 -14.45
CA THR A 12 -0.64 0.48 -14.20
C THR A 12 -0.88 0.04 -12.75
N THR A 13 -0.81 0.99 -11.81
CA THR A 13 -1.14 0.77 -10.39
C THR A 13 -2.58 0.29 -10.22
N VAL A 14 -3.54 0.93 -10.90
CA VAL A 14 -4.96 0.50 -10.87
C VAL A 14 -5.15 -0.90 -11.46
N GLU A 15 -4.54 -1.19 -12.61
CA GLU A 15 -4.71 -2.49 -13.27
C GLU A 15 -4.08 -3.63 -12.45
N ALA A 16 -2.95 -3.40 -11.77
CA ALA A 16 -2.37 -4.40 -10.88
C ALA A 16 -3.28 -4.75 -9.69
N ALA A 17 -3.88 -3.74 -9.04
CA ALA A 17 -4.85 -3.96 -7.96
C ALA A 17 -6.10 -4.70 -8.48
N LYS A 18 -6.57 -4.32 -9.67
CA LYS A 18 -7.74 -4.92 -10.30
C LYS A 18 -7.53 -6.38 -10.65
N GLU A 19 -6.36 -6.74 -11.16
CA GLU A 19 -5.99 -8.12 -11.44
C GLU A 19 -6.04 -8.96 -10.16
N ILE A 20 -5.49 -8.47 -9.04
CA ILE A 20 -5.55 -9.19 -7.76
C ILE A 20 -6.98 -9.37 -7.25
N LEU A 21 -7.86 -8.37 -7.39
CA LEU A 21 -9.28 -8.55 -7.07
C LEU A 21 -9.93 -9.62 -7.96
N TRP A 22 -9.63 -9.62 -9.25
CA TRP A 22 -10.18 -10.61 -10.19
C TRP A 22 -9.69 -12.04 -9.94
N LEU A 23 -8.48 -12.19 -9.42
CA LEU A 23 -7.93 -13.47 -8.98
C LEU A 23 -8.50 -13.94 -7.62
N GLY A 24 -9.48 -13.22 -7.06
CA GLY A 24 -10.20 -13.59 -5.83
C GLY A 24 -9.62 -12.96 -4.56
N GLY A 25 -8.68 -12.01 -4.69
CA GLY A 25 -8.17 -11.23 -3.56
C GLY A 25 -9.22 -10.27 -2.99
N ASN A 26 -8.98 -9.81 -1.77
CA ASN A 26 -9.78 -8.78 -1.12
C ASN A 26 -9.20 -7.37 -1.36
N ALA A 27 -9.85 -6.34 -0.80
CA ALA A 27 -9.43 -4.95 -0.95
C ALA A 27 -8.00 -4.67 -0.42
N TYR A 28 -7.55 -5.41 0.58
CA TYR A 28 -6.21 -5.29 1.15
C TYR A 28 -5.16 -5.92 0.23
N ASP A 29 -5.43 -7.11 -0.32
CA ASP A 29 -4.54 -7.77 -1.29
C ASP A 29 -4.34 -6.87 -2.53
N ALA A 30 -5.42 -6.27 -3.01
CA ALA A 30 -5.41 -5.32 -4.12
C ALA A 30 -4.59 -4.06 -3.78
N ALA A 31 -4.74 -3.52 -2.57
CA ALA A 31 -3.98 -2.36 -2.12
C ALA A 31 -2.46 -2.67 -2.04
N VAL A 32 -2.08 -3.85 -1.57
CA VAL A 32 -0.67 -4.29 -1.52
C VAL A 32 -0.08 -4.37 -2.94
N ALA A 33 -0.81 -4.95 -3.90
CA ALA A 33 -0.36 -5.01 -5.29
C ALA A 33 -0.26 -3.62 -5.95
N ALA A 34 -1.19 -2.72 -5.65
CA ALA A 34 -1.08 -1.32 -6.06
C ALA A 34 0.21 -0.69 -5.50
N VAL A 35 0.48 -0.79 -4.20
CA VAL A 35 1.67 -0.18 -3.58
C VAL A 35 2.97 -0.67 -4.20
N PHE A 36 3.14 -1.99 -4.40
CA PHE A 36 4.35 -2.49 -5.05
C PHE A 36 4.47 -2.07 -6.51
N THR A 37 3.35 -1.98 -7.23
CA THR A 37 3.35 -1.53 -8.62
C THR A 37 3.65 -0.04 -8.72
N SER A 38 3.09 0.79 -7.83
CA SER A 38 3.30 2.24 -7.82
C SER A 38 4.76 2.61 -7.63
N MET A 39 5.53 1.82 -6.87
CA MET A 39 6.98 2.03 -6.70
C MET A 39 7.75 1.96 -8.03
N THR A 40 7.19 1.30 -9.05
CA THR A 40 7.77 1.22 -10.39
C THR A 40 7.10 2.16 -11.40
N ALA A 41 5.78 2.34 -11.30
CA ALA A 41 5.00 3.19 -12.21
C ALA A 41 5.09 4.69 -11.86
N GLU A 42 5.30 5.00 -10.59
CA GLU A 42 5.32 6.35 -10.01
C GLU A 42 6.61 6.59 -9.19
N PRO A 43 7.81 6.34 -9.75
CA PRO A 43 9.07 6.31 -9.00
C PRO A 43 9.50 7.69 -8.45
N ALA A 44 8.94 8.77 -9.00
CA ALA A 44 9.15 10.12 -8.49
C ALA A 44 8.34 10.41 -7.20
N LEU A 45 7.35 9.58 -6.89
CA LEU A 45 6.40 9.78 -5.79
C LEU A 45 6.48 8.68 -4.73
N THR A 46 6.82 7.44 -5.13
CA THR A 46 6.82 6.28 -4.23
C THR A 46 8.05 5.40 -4.46
N GLY A 47 8.47 4.64 -3.44
CA GLY A 47 9.63 3.75 -3.54
C GLY A 47 9.81 2.86 -2.30
N PRO A 48 10.61 1.79 -2.40
CA PRO A 48 10.75 0.77 -1.34
C PRO A 48 11.47 1.26 -0.09
N GLY A 49 12.23 2.36 -0.17
CA GLY A 49 12.88 2.99 0.99
C GLY A 49 12.05 4.08 1.68
N GLY A 50 10.82 4.32 1.22
CA GLY A 50 9.93 5.33 1.79
C GLY A 50 9.13 4.80 2.99
N GLY A 51 8.44 5.72 3.66
CA GLY A 51 7.38 5.42 4.63
C GLY A 51 5.99 5.73 4.06
N GLY A 52 4.94 5.42 4.81
CA GLY A 52 3.57 5.69 4.39
C GLY A 52 2.55 5.34 5.45
N HIS A 53 1.29 5.55 5.12
CA HIS A 53 0.17 5.18 5.98
C HIS A 53 -0.80 4.29 5.21
N PHE A 54 -1.44 3.36 5.92
CA PHE A 54 -2.49 2.53 5.35
C PHE A 54 -3.71 2.52 6.28
N MET A 55 -4.85 2.98 5.79
CA MET A 55 -6.10 2.95 6.53
C MET A 55 -6.93 1.73 6.08
N ALA A 56 -6.96 0.70 6.92
CA ALA A 56 -7.78 -0.48 6.68
C ALA A 56 -9.15 -0.29 7.33
N TYR A 57 -10.23 -0.46 6.56
CA TYR A 57 -11.59 -0.43 7.10
C TYR A 57 -12.31 -1.76 6.83
N PRO A 58 -12.29 -2.70 7.79
CA PRO A 58 -12.98 -3.99 7.64
C PRO A 58 -14.51 -3.82 7.67
N ALA A 59 -15.21 -4.69 6.95
CA ALA A 59 -16.66 -4.62 6.79
C ALA A 59 -17.44 -4.73 8.12
N ASP A 60 -16.86 -5.42 9.11
CA ASP A 60 -17.45 -5.75 10.41
C ASP A 60 -16.68 -5.13 11.59
N GLY A 61 -15.82 -4.14 11.33
CA GLY A 61 -14.97 -3.56 12.37
C GLY A 61 -14.83 -2.05 12.29
N ARG A 62 -13.85 -1.54 13.04
CA ARG A 62 -13.48 -0.13 13.03
C ARG A 62 -12.28 0.07 12.10
N ALA A 63 -12.16 1.26 11.53
CA ALA A 63 -10.98 1.63 10.78
C ALA A 63 -9.72 1.54 11.65
N VAL A 64 -8.64 0.99 11.09
CA VAL A 64 -7.31 0.88 11.70
C VAL A 64 -6.34 1.62 10.79
N LEU A 65 -5.58 2.55 11.37
CA LEU A 65 -4.50 3.24 10.69
C LEU A 65 -3.18 2.55 11.03
N PHE A 66 -2.49 2.06 10.01
CA PHE A 66 -1.13 1.59 10.10
C PHE A 66 -0.19 2.73 9.69
N ASP A 67 0.73 3.07 10.58
CA ASP A 67 1.82 4.02 10.34
C ASP A 67 3.10 3.22 10.06
N PHE A 68 3.65 3.40 8.86
CA PHE A 68 4.88 2.75 8.40
C PHE A 68 6.07 3.72 8.35
N PHE A 69 5.99 4.89 9.00
CA PHE A 69 7.18 5.68 9.24
C PHE A 69 8.08 4.99 10.27
N VAL A 70 9.39 5.07 10.02
CA VAL A 70 10.41 4.47 10.89
C VAL A 70 11.11 5.54 11.70
N ASP A 71 11.55 5.16 12.89
CA ASP A 71 12.44 6.01 13.68
C ASP A 71 13.77 6.20 12.98
N MET A 72 14.34 7.40 13.11
CA MET A 72 15.70 7.65 12.67
C MET A 72 16.66 6.76 13.49
N PRO A 73 17.66 6.11 12.86
CA PRO A 73 18.70 5.41 13.60
C PRO A 73 19.33 6.32 14.64
N SER A 74 19.55 5.82 15.86
CA SER A 74 20.07 6.60 16.99
C SER A 74 21.49 7.15 16.76
N GLY A 75 22.19 6.66 15.73
CA GLY A 75 23.61 6.93 15.49
C GLY A 75 24.54 6.25 16.49
N VAL A 76 24.00 5.56 17.50
CA VAL A 76 24.76 4.75 18.46
C VAL A 76 25.05 3.41 17.81
N ILE A 77 26.34 3.09 17.68
CA ILE A 77 26.78 1.75 17.33
C ILE A 77 26.89 0.99 18.65
N GLU A 78 25.89 0.15 18.94
CA GLU A 78 25.96 -0.79 20.06
C GLU A 78 27.18 -1.72 19.83
N PRO A 79 28.15 -1.77 20.75
CA PRO A 79 29.22 -2.75 20.65
C PRO A 79 28.62 -4.14 20.83
N ASN A 80 28.90 -5.05 19.88
CA ASN A 80 28.53 -6.47 19.96
C ASN A 80 28.93 -7.10 21.30
#